data_AF-A0A7K3GLC2-F1
#
_entry.id   AF-A0A7K3GLC2-F1
#
_cell.length_a   1.000
_cell.length_b   1.000
_cell.length_c   1.000
_cell.angle_alpha   90.00
_cell.angle_beta   90.00
_cell.angle_gamma   90.00
#
_symmetry.space_group_name_H-M   'P 1'
#
loop_
_entity.id
_entity.type
_entity.pdbx_description
1 polymer ?
#
loop_
_entity_poly.entity_id
_entity_poly.type
_entity_poly.pdbx_seq_one_letter_code
_entity_poly.pdbx_strand_id
1 'polypeptide(L)'
;VDEVGAGVVGVGAVGSVAGGVGLVGSGGAAYVMYTSGSSGVPKGVVVSHGGLVNRLLWMQGRFGLGVDDVVLHKASVGFDVSLWELLWPLVVGARLVLARPGGHRDPVYLSGLIEGEGVTTVHFVPSMLGVFVEGGVVGGWGSLRRVVCSGEVLSGVLAERFVGLCGAELHNLYGPTETSVDSTAWVWPGSGSGEGSGGVVPVIGGPIWNTRVFVLDGWLRPVAPGVVGEL
;
A
#
# COMPACT_ATOMS: atom_id res chain seq x y z
N VAL A 1 26.33 -32.18 -3.98
CA VAL A 1 26.23 -32.43 -2.53
C VAL A 1 26.91 -31.27 -1.84
N ASP A 2 26.13 -30.24 -1.57
CA ASP A 2 26.40 -29.22 -0.56
C ASP A 2 25.01 -28.68 -0.19
N GLU A 3 24.50 -29.17 0.93
CA GLU A 3 23.22 -28.78 1.52
C GLU A 3 23.36 -27.38 2.11
N VAL A 4 22.64 -26.41 1.54
CA VAL A 4 22.39 -25.14 2.23
C VAL A 4 21.18 -25.37 3.14
N GLY A 5 21.46 -25.76 4.38
CA GLY A 5 20.46 -26.03 5.40
C GLY A 5 19.56 -24.83 5.66
N ALA A 6 18.26 -25.10 5.74
CA ALA A 6 17.25 -24.17 6.22
C ALA A 6 17.58 -23.77 7.67
N GLY A 7 18.10 -22.56 7.85
CA GLY A 7 18.37 -22.00 9.17
C GLY A 7 17.06 -21.64 9.86
N VAL A 8 16.63 -22.45 10.83
CA VAL A 8 15.65 -22.04 11.83
C VAL A 8 16.31 -20.97 12.69
N VAL A 9 15.83 -19.72 12.61
CA VAL A 9 16.25 -18.67 13.52
C VAL A 9 15.62 -18.96 14.88
N GLY A 10 16.39 -19.61 15.75
CA GLY A 10 16.03 -19.77 17.16
C GLY A 10 15.93 -18.40 17.83
N VAL A 11 14.89 -18.21 18.64
CA VAL A 11 14.72 -17.00 19.46
C VAL A 11 15.82 -16.99 20.52
N GLY A 12 16.97 -16.42 20.17
CA GLY A 12 18.05 -16.12 21.10
C GLY A 12 17.54 -15.12 22.13
N ALA A 13 17.84 -15.39 23.40
CA ALA A 13 17.40 -14.59 24.54
C ALA A 13 17.63 -13.09 24.28
N VAL A 14 16.53 -12.34 24.25
CA VAL A 14 16.56 -10.88 24.17
C VAL A 14 17.25 -10.39 25.45
N GLY A 15 18.44 -9.81 25.30
CA GLY A 15 19.13 -9.15 26.40
C GLY A 15 18.21 -8.12 27.04
N SER A 16 18.13 -8.12 28.37
CA SER A 16 17.30 -7.19 29.13
C SER A 16 17.67 -5.76 28.76
N VAL A 17 16.79 -5.09 28.01
CA VAL A 17 16.77 -3.63 27.89
C VAL A 17 16.36 -3.10 29.27
N ALA A 18 17.35 -2.77 30.08
CA ALA A 18 17.19 -2.11 31.37
C ALA A 18 16.73 -0.66 31.13
N GLY A 19 15.45 -0.52 30.87
CA GLY A 19 14.75 0.73 30.59
C GLY A 19 13.41 0.34 30.00
N GLY A 20 12.36 0.33 30.83
CA GLY A 20 11.03 -0.04 30.38
C GLY A 20 10.68 0.79 29.14
N VAL A 21 10.38 0.12 28.02
CA VAL A 21 9.83 0.79 26.85
C VAL A 21 8.50 1.37 27.32
N GLY A 22 8.50 2.66 27.66
CA GLY A 22 7.28 3.36 28.05
C GLY A 22 6.25 3.19 26.94
N LEU A 23 4.99 3.03 27.31
CA LEU A 23 3.90 2.96 26.34
C LEU A 23 3.95 4.21 25.46
N VAL A 24 4.06 4.01 24.15
CA VAL A 24 3.99 5.11 23.18
C VAL A 24 2.54 5.58 23.13
N GLY A 25 2.28 6.78 23.64
CA GLY A 25 0.96 7.41 23.52
C GLY A 25 0.62 7.71 22.06
N SER A 26 -0.66 7.98 21.76
CA SER A 26 -1.12 8.24 20.40
C SER A 26 -0.38 9.38 19.68
N GLY A 27 0.06 10.41 20.40
CA GLY A 27 0.87 11.50 19.85
C GLY A 27 2.37 11.20 19.71
N GLY A 28 2.85 10.08 20.24
CA GLY A 28 4.26 9.69 20.14
C GLY A 28 4.63 9.24 18.73
N ALA A 29 5.91 9.38 18.37
CA ALA A 29 6.40 8.95 17.06
C ALA A 29 6.30 7.42 16.91
N ALA A 30 5.71 6.97 15.81
CA ALA A 30 5.72 5.56 15.41
C ALA A 30 6.87 5.26 14.45
N TYR A 31 7.12 6.15 13.48
CA TYR A 31 8.21 6.00 12.53
C TYR A 31 8.69 7.36 12.01
N VAL A 32 9.89 7.35 11.44
CA VAL A 32 10.46 8.47 10.70
C VAL A 32 10.89 7.96 9.33
N MET A 33 10.42 8.59 8.25
CA MET A 33 10.88 8.31 6.89
C MET A 33 11.45 9.55 6.24
N TYR A 34 12.58 9.37 5.56
CA TYR A 34 13.26 10.45 4.88
C TYR A 34 12.79 10.54 3.44
N THR A 35 12.35 11.73 3.03
CA THR A 35 11.97 12.03 1.64
C THR A 35 12.95 13.03 1.04
N SER A 36 12.93 13.19 -0.28
CA SER A 36 13.68 14.25 -0.94
C SER A 36 13.26 15.63 -0.39
N GLY A 37 14.25 16.46 -0.09
CA GLY A 37 14.06 17.86 0.28
C GLY A 37 14.44 18.77 -0.89
N SER A 38 13.71 19.87 -1.08
CA SER A 38 14.00 20.87 -2.12
C SER A 38 15.37 21.55 -1.96
N SER A 39 15.94 21.52 -0.75
CA SER A 39 17.29 22.01 -0.43
C SER A 39 18.42 21.02 -0.77
N GLY A 40 18.10 19.82 -1.29
CA GLY A 40 19.07 18.75 -1.52
C GLY A 40 19.42 17.93 -0.27
N VAL A 41 18.94 18.32 0.91
CA VAL A 41 19.06 17.55 2.16
C VAL A 41 17.75 16.81 2.42
N PRO A 42 17.76 15.48 2.64
CA PRO A 42 16.55 14.73 2.95
C PRO A 42 15.83 15.26 4.20
N LYS A 43 14.50 15.40 4.13
CA LYS A 43 13.66 15.79 5.27
C LYS A 43 13.07 14.56 5.95
N GLY A 44 13.14 14.50 7.28
CA GLY A 44 12.54 13.43 8.07
C GLY A 44 11.07 13.73 8.36
N VAL A 45 10.17 12.89 7.88
CA VAL A 45 8.74 12.94 8.19
C VAL A 45 8.49 12.08 9.42
N VAL A 46 8.09 12.70 10.53
CA VAL A 46 7.74 12.01 11.77
C VAL A 46 6.25 11.73 11.76
N VAL A 47 5.86 10.46 11.77
CA VAL A 47 4.45 10.06 11.81
C VAL A 47 4.11 9.51 13.19
N SER A 48 2.96 9.96 13.72
CA SER A 48 2.50 9.57 15.04
C SER A 48 1.91 8.16 15.07
N HIS A 49 1.94 7.53 16.25
CA HIS A 49 1.28 6.26 16.51
C HIS A 49 -0.22 6.32 16.21
N GLY A 50 -0.90 7.41 16.58
CA GLY A 50 -2.31 7.64 16.29
C GLY A 50 -2.61 7.70 14.78
N GLY A 51 -1.73 8.35 14.01
CA GLY A 51 -1.86 8.41 12.54
C GLY A 51 -1.77 7.03 11.90
N LEU A 52 -0.74 6.25 12.27
CA LEU A 52 -0.57 4.88 11.79
C LEU A 52 -1.73 3.97 12.20
N VAL A 53 -2.17 4.02 13.46
CA VAL A 53 -3.32 3.22 13.93
C VAL A 53 -4.60 3.59 13.20
N ASN A 54 -4.89 4.88 13.01
CA ASN A 54 -6.05 5.33 12.24
C ASN A 54 -6.03 4.75 10.82
N ARG A 55 -4.85 4.81 10.16
CA ARG A 55 -4.65 4.30 8.81
C ARG A 55 -4.87 2.79 8.72
N LEU A 56 -4.36 2.00 9.68
CA LEU A 56 -4.53 0.53 9.71
C LEU A 56 -5.97 0.13 10.05
N LEU A 57 -6.60 0.80 11.02
CA LEU A 57 -7.99 0.51 11.40
C LEU A 57 -8.99 0.90 10.31
N TRP A 58 -8.76 2.01 9.61
CA TRP A 58 -9.54 2.35 8.42
C TRP A 58 -9.43 1.26 7.36
N MET A 59 -8.20 0.80 7.10
CA MET A 59 -7.94 -0.32 6.19
C MET A 59 -8.75 -1.54 6.61
N GLN A 60 -8.65 -1.95 7.88
CA GLN A 60 -9.40 -3.09 8.39
C GLN A 60 -10.91 -2.91 8.26
N GLY A 61 -11.46 -1.73 8.59
CA GLY A 61 -12.89 -1.46 8.47
C GLY A 61 -13.37 -1.45 7.02
N ARG A 62 -12.54 -0.95 6.08
CA ARG A 62 -12.89 -0.87 4.66
C ARG A 62 -12.78 -2.21 3.93
N PHE A 63 -11.84 -3.04 4.35
CA PHE A 63 -11.34 -4.17 3.58
C PHE A 63 -11.52 -5.52 4.29
N GLY A 64 -11.62 -5.56 5.61
CA GLY A 64 -11.91 -6.78 6.37
C GLY A 64 -10.90 -7.91 6.14
N LEU A 65 -9.59 -7.62 6.25
CA LEU A 65 -8.55 -8.65 6.15
C LEU A 65 -8.75 -9.69 7.27
N GLY A 66 -8.72 -10.96 6.91
CA GLY A 66 -8.94 -12.08 7.81
C GLY A 66 -7.78 -13.07 7.88
N VAL A 67 -7.91 -14.09 8.73
CA VAL A 67 -6.88 -15.13 8.92
C VAL A 67 -6.63 -15.98 7.67
N ASP A 68 -7.60 -16.04 6.76
CA ASP A 68 -7.50 -16.74 5.48
C ASP A 68 -6.86 -15.89 4.37
N ASP A 69 -6.48 -14.65 4.67
CA ASP A 69 -5.80 -13.76 3.73
C ASP A 69 -4.28 -13.83 3.85
N VAL A 70 -3.63 -13.56 2.71
CA VAL A 70 -2.19 -13.58 2.56
C VAL A 70 -1.75 -12.25 1.97
N VAL A 71 -1.00 -11.46 2.75
CA VAL A 71 -0.44 -10.18 2.32
C VAL A 71 0.99 -10.39 1.83
N LEU A 72 1.31 -9.86 0.65
CA LEU A 72 2.68 -9.84 0.15
C LEU A 72 3.39 -8.56 0.59
N HIS A 73 4.47 -8.71 1.36
CA HIS A 73 5.42 -7.64 1.64
C HIS A 73 6.52 -7.63 0.59
N LYS A 74 6.52 -6.59 -0.24
CA LYS A 74 7.51 -6.39 -1.30
C LYS A 74 8.03 -4.97 -1.37
N ALA A 75 7.33 -4.00 -0.78
CA ALA A 75 7.78 -2.61 -0.76
C ALA A 75 9.05 -2.50 0.07
N SER A 76 10.00 -1.70 -0.42
CA SER A 76 11.19 -1.39 0.38
C SER A 76 10.77 -0.68 1.66
N VAL A 77 11.39 -1.07 2.79
CA VAL A 77 11.14 -0.48 4.12
C VAL A 77 11.49 1.01 4.21
N GLY A 78 12.14 1.57 3.18
CA GLY A 78 12.34 3.01 3.03
C GLY A 78 11.11 3.79 2.53
N PHE A 79 10.04 3.10 2.10
CA PHE A 79 8.77 3.70 1.70
C PHE A 79 7.67 3.29 2.68
N ASP A 80 6.76 4.21 2.97
CA ASP A 80 5.75 4.09 4.02
C ASP A 80 4.64 3.08 3.73
N VAL A 81 4.36 2.78 2.45
CA VAL A 81 3.54 1.65 2.02
C VAL A 81 3.98 0.33 2.66
N SER A 82 5.29 0.12 2.88
CA SER A 82 5.81 -1.10 3.51
C SER A 82 5.24 -1.33 4.91
N LEU A 83 4.81 -0.27 5.60
CA LEU A 83 4.31 -0.35 6.97
C LEU A 83 2.96 -1.06 7.05
N TRP A 84 2.04 -0.80 6.12
CA TRP A 84 0.78 -1.54 6.14
C TRP A 84 0.96 -2.95 5.59
N GLU A 85 1.85 -3.17 4.60
CA GLU A 85 2.18 -4.52 4.15
C GLU A 85 2.70 -5.37 5.32
N LEU A 86 3.51 -4.77 6.20
CA LEU A 86 4.09 -5.44 7.36
C LEU A 86 3.11 -5.57 8.54
N LEU A 87 2.49 -4.47 8.97
CA LEU A 87 1.79 -4.41 10.25
C LEU A 87 0.33 -4.82 10.17
N TRP A 88 -0.36 -4.52 9.07
CA TRP A 88 -1.77 -4.84 8.94
C TRP A 88 -2.06 -6.34 9.12
N PRO A 89 -1.37 -7.28 8.41
CA PRO A 89 -1.62 -8.70 8.61
C PRO A 89 -1.31 -9.16 10.05
N LEU A 90 -0.25 -8.62 10.67
CA LEU A 90 0.16 -8.99 12.03
C LEU A 90 -0.86 -8.56 13.09
N VAL A 91 -1.52 -7.42 12.91
CA VAL A 91 -2.54 -6.92 13.85
C VAL A 91 -3.82 -7.77 13.81
N VAL A 92 -4.12 -8.41 12.69
CA VAL A 92 -5.38 -9.17 12.49
C VAL A 92 -5.19 -10.69 12.44
N GLY A 93 -3.95 -11.17 12.52
CA GLY A 93 -3.61 -12.59 12.47
C GLY A 93 -3.62 -13.21 11.06
N ALA A 94 -3.53 -12.38 10.01
CA ALA A 94 -3.39 -12.84 8.63
C ALA A 94 -1.94 -13.29 8.33
N ARG A 95 -1.76 -14.01 7.23
CA ARG A 95 -0.45 -14.49 6.80
C ARG A 95 0.32 -13.37 6.09
N LEU A 96 1.62 -13.26 6.39
CA LEU A 96 2.55 -12.39 5.70
C LEU A 96 3.57 -13.21 4.90
N VAL A 97 3.71 -12.91 3.62
CA VAL A 97 4.72 -13.48 2.72
C VAL A 97 5.74 -12.40 2.38
N LEU A 98 7.04 -12.71 2.54
CA LEU A 98 8.11 -11.77 2.24
C LEU A 98 8.69 -12.06 0.85
N ALA A 99 8.68 -11.07 -0.04
CA ALA A 99 9.39 -11.18 -1.31
C ALA A 99 10.90 -11.16 -1.08
N ARG A 100 11.67 -11.90 -1.90
CA ARG A 100 13.14 -11.84 -1.85
C ARG A 100 13.65 -10.42 -2.17
N PRO A 101 14.82 -10.02 -1.65
CA PRO A 101 15.45 -8.75 -2.03
C PRO A 101 15.53 -8.57 -3.55
N GLY A 102 15.10 -7.41 -4.05
CA GLY A 102 15.04 -7.11 -5.49
C GLY A 102 13.92 -7.79 -6.27
N GLY A 103 13.21 -8.76 -5.69
CA GLY A 103 12.14 -9.51 -6.35
C GLY A 103 10.92 -8.66 -6.74
N HIS A 104 10.72 -7.53 -6.07
CA HIS A 104 9.64 -6.58 -6.38
C HIS A 104 9.70 -5.98 -7.79
N ARG A 105 10.80 -6.16 -8.54
CA ARG A 105 10.97 -5.68 -9.93
C ARG A 105 10.82 -6.79 -10.98
N ASP A 106 10.67 -8.03 -10.56
CA ASP A 106 10.64 -9.21 -11.41
C ASP A 106 9.19 -9.73 -11.52
N PRO A 107 8.47 -9.41 -12.62
CA PRO A 107 7.05 -9.73 -12.73
C PRO A 107 6.78 -11.23 -12.82
N VAL A 108 7.70 -12.02 -13.39
CA VAL A 108 7.57 -13.48 -13.47
C VAL A 108 7.71 -14.10 -12.08
N TYR A 109 8.71 -13.66 -11.31
CA TYR A 109 8.88 -14.08 -9.93
C TYR A 109 7.66 -13.70 -9.07
N LEU A 110 7.15 -12.47 -9.20
CA LEU A 110 5.97 -12.03 -8.46
C LEU A 110 4.73 -12.86 -8.82
N SER A 111 4.50 -13.17 -10.10
CA SER A 111 3.41 -14.07 -10.50
C SER A 111 3.56 -15.44 -9.84
N GLY A 112 4.74 -16.05 -9.92
CA GLY A 112 4.98 -17.37 -9.31
C GLY A 112 4.83 -17.37 -7.78
N LEU A 113 5.21 -16.28 -7.12
CA LEU A 113 5.03 -16.12 -5.68
C LEU A 113 3.55 -15.92 -5.31
N ILE A 114 2.82 -15.11 -6.09
CA ILE A 114 1.37 -14.88 -5.88
C ILE A 114 0.59 -16.18 -6.03
N GLU A 115 0.90 -16.96 -7.06
CA GLU A 115 0.28 -18.25 -7.32
C GLU A 115 0.68 -19.29 -6.25
N GLY A 116 1.98 -19.48 -6.04
CA GLY A 116 2.50 -20.52 -5.16
C GLY A 116 2.15 -20.32 -3.68
N GLU A 117 2.04 -19.06 -3.24
CA GLU A 117 1.72 -18.74 -1.84
C GLU A 117 0.27 -18.34 -1.60
N GLY A 118 -0.56 -18.31 -2.66
CA GLY A 118 -1.96 -17.92 -2.57
C GLY A 118 -2.14 -16.49 -2.07
N VAL A 119 -1.30 -15.55 -2.52
CA VAL A 119 -1.37 -14.13 -2.11
C VAL A 119 -2.76 -13.58 -2.45
N THR A 120 -3.45 -13.00 -1.46
CA THR A 120 -4.78 -12.40 -1.66
C THR A 120 -4.74 -10.88 -1.72
N THR A 121 -3.73 -10.25 -1.12
CA THR A 121 -3.59 -8.80 -1.02
C THR A 121 -2.19 -8.34 -1.41
N VAL A 122 -2.09 -7.41 -2.35
CA VAL A 122 -0.81 -6.85 -2.83
C VAL A 122 -0.91 -5.36 -3.17
N HIS A 123 0.17 -4.62 -2.95
CA HIS A 123 0.33 -3.24 -3.42
C HIS A 123 0.98 -3.18 -4.79
N PHE A 124 0.67 -2.19 -5.63
CA PHE A 124 1.53 -1.77 -6.73
C PHE A 124 1.62 -0.26 -6.79
N VAL A 125 2.80 0.25 -7.15
CA VAL A 125 2.89 1.57 -7.77
C VAL A 125 2.38 1.41 -9.22
N PRO A 126 1.53 2.30 -9.77
CA PRO A 126 0.96 2.16 -11.11
C PRO A 126 1.94 1.79 -12.23
N SER A 127 3.12 2.41 -12.29
CA SER A 127 4.17 2.01 -13.24
C SER A 127 4.59 0.54 -13.10
N MET A 128 4.74 0.06 -11.87
CA MET A 128 5.07 -1.34 -11.57
C MET A 128 3.90 -2.29 -11.88
N LEU A 129 2.65 -1.84 -11.69
CA LEU A 129 1.48 -2.60 -12.14
C LEU A 129 1.52 -2.80 -13.66
N GLY A 130 1.91 -1.77 -14.42
CA GLY A 130 2.10 -1.86 -15.88
C GLY A 130 3.10 -2.95 -16.26
N VAL A 131 4.29 -2.91 -15.67
CA VAL A 131 5.33 -3.95 -15.88
C VAL A 131 4.83 -5.34 -15.49
N PHE A 132 4.08 -5.44 -14.39
CA PHE A 132 3.50 -6.71 -13.93
C PHE A 132 2.46 -7.26 -14.90
N VAL A 133 1.57 -6.41 -15.42
CA VAL A 133 0.55 -6.80 -16.41
C VAL A 133 1.17 -7.22 -17.74
N GLU A 134 2.29 -6.63 -18.14
CA GLU A 134 2.97 -6.95 -19.40
C GLU A 134 3.87 -8.18 -19.32
N GLY A 135 4.61 -8.33 -18.22
CA GLY A 135 5.63 -9.36 -18.07
C GLY A 135 5.25 -10.55 -17.17
N GLY A 136 4.14 -10.48 -16.46
CA GLY A 136 3.70 -11.54 -15.56
C GLY A 136 2.99 -12.69 -16.29
N VAL A 137 2.88 -13.83 -15.61
CA VAL A 137 2.20 -15.03 -16.13
C VAL A 137 0.68 -14.90 -15.99
N VAL A 138 -0.01 -14.72 -17.12
CA VAL A 138 -1.48 -14.66 -17.18
C VAL A 138 -2.10 -15.96 -16.66
N GLY A 139 -3.09 -15.86 -15.77
CA GLY A 139 -3.75 -16.99 -15.11
C GLY A 139 -3.19 -17.34 -13.72
N GLY A 140 -1.98 -16.88 -13.37
CA GLY A 140 -1.38 -17.11 -12.06
C GLY A 140 -1.86 -16.16 -10.94
N TRP A 141 -2.93 -15.39 -11.17
CA TRP A 141 -3.37 -14.30 -10.28
C TRP A 141 -4.73 -14.55 -9.65
N GLY A 142 -5.31 -15.75 -9.80
CA GLY A 142 -6.67 -16.06 -9.34
C GLY A 142 -6.85 -16.04 -7.81
N SER A 143 -5.76 -16.03 -7.05
CA SER A 143 -5.77 -15.86 -5.59
C SER A 143 -5.98 -14.40 -5.17
N LEU A 144 -5.64 -13.43 -6.03
CA LEU A 144 -5.75 -12.01 -5.70
C LEU A 144 -7.22 -11.63 -5.50
N ARG A 145 -7.53 -11.12 -4.30
CA ARG A 145 -8.83 -10.54 -3.97
C ARG A 145 -8.75 -9.02 -3.98
N ARG A 146 -7.60 -8.48 -3.56
CA ARG A 146 -7.37 -7.06 -3.34
C ARG A 146 -6.04 -6.61 -3.91
N VAL A 147 -6.10 -5.61 -4.78
CA VAL A 147 -4.92 -4.89 -5.24
C VAL A 147 -5.05 -3.43 -4.92
N VAL A 148 -4.04 -2.90 -4.23
CA VAL A 148 -3.95 -1.48 -3.84
C VAL A 148 -2.95 -0.80 -4.76
N CYS A 149 -3.34 0.31 -5.38
CA CYS A 149 -2.45 1.19 -6.10
C CYS A 149 -2.33 2.55 -5.42
N SER A 150 -1.10 3.05 -5.28
CA SER A 150 -0.83 4.40 -4.78
C SER A 150 0.57 4.87 -5.19
N GLY A 151 0.84 6.16 -4.97
CA GLY A 151 2.14 6.79 -5.21
C GLY A 151 2.35 7.37 -6.62
N GLU A 152 1.51 7.02 -7.58
CA GLU A 152 1.47 7.64 -8.91
C GLU A 152 0.03 7.73 -9.43
N VAL A 153 -0.14 8.41 -10.57
CA VAL A 153 -1.42 8.43 -11.28
C VAL A 153 -1.70 7.05 -11.87
N LEU A 154 -2.80 6.43 -11.43
CA LEU A 154 -3.31 5.21 -12.05
C LEU A 154 -3.96 5.54 -13.40
N SER A 155 -3.62 4.82 -14.46
CA SER A 155 -4.28 4.94 -15.77
C SER A 155 -5.55 4.09 -15.81
N GLY A 156 -6.66 4.64 -16.34
CA GLY A 156 -7.90 3.88 -16.52
C GLY A 156 -7.75 2.68 -17.45
N VAL A 157 -6.92 2.81 -18.50
CA VAL A 157 -6.61 1.70 -19.43
C VAL A 157 -5.87 0.57 -18.72
N LEU A 158 -4.92 0.92 -17.84
CA LEU A 158 -4.18 -0.07 -17.07
C LEU A 158 -5.09 -0.76 -16.04
N ALA A 159 -5.94 0.02 -15.36
CA ALA A 159 -6.92 -0.50 -14.40
C ALA A 159 -7.89 -1.49 -15.05
N GLU A 160 -8.49 -1.12 -16.18
CA GLU A 160 -9.41 -1.97 -16.94
C GLU A 160 -8.73 -3.26 -17.41
N ARG A 161 -7.52 -3.15 -17.96
CA ARG A 161 -6.73 -4.31 -18.39
C ARG A 161 -6.41 -5.24 -17.22
N PHE A 162 -5.97 -4.71 -16.09
CA PHE A 162 -5.60 -5.50 -14.91
C PHE A 162 -6.80 -6.24 -14.32
N VAL A 163 -7.91 -5.53 -14.09
CA VAL A 163 -9.14 -6.12 -13.53
C VAL A 163 -9.68 -7.21 -14.47
N GLY A 164 -9.61 -7.00 -15.79
CA GLY A 164 -10.00 -8.02 -16.77
C GLY A 164 -9.16 -9.30 -16.75
N LEU A 165 -7.92 -9.26 -16.21
CA LEU A 165 -7.01 -10.42 -16.17
C LEU A 165 -7.12 -11.27 -14.90
N CYS A 166 -7.52 -10.69 -13.76
CA CYS A 166 -7.56 -11.41 -12.48
C CYS A 166 -8.89 -11.33 -11.73
N GLY A 167 -9.77 -10.39 -12.07
CA GLY A 167 -11.05 -10.18 -11.38
C GLY A 167 -10.94 -9.63 -9.95
N ALA A 168 -9.73 -9.28 -9.48
CA ALA A 168 -9.51 -8.71 -8.16
C ALA A 168 -10.10 -7.30 -8.04
N GLU A 169 -10.47 -6.89 -6.83
CA GLU A 169 -10.80 -5.49 -6.53
C GLU A 169 -9.54 -4.64 -6.68
N LEU A 170 -9.62 -3.57 -7.46
CA LEU A 170 -8.55 -2.59 -7.62
C LEU A 170 -8.91 -1.30 -6.89
N HIS A 171 -8.08 -0.91 -5.93
CA HIS A 171 -8.26 0.30 -5.14
C HIS A 171 -7.19 1.32 -5.50
N ASN A 172 -7.60 2.56 -5.79
CA ASN A 172 -6.71 3.69 -6.00
C ASN A 172 -6.67 4.53 -4.73
N LEU A 173 -5.52 4.57 -4.08
CA LEU A 173 -5.28 5.31 -2.84
C LEU A 173 -4.30 6.44 -3.10
N TYR A 174 -4.44 7.52 -2.34
CA TYR A 174 -3.57 8.67 -2.46
C TYR A 174 -3.29 9.26 -1.09
N GLY A 175 -2.02 9.55 -0.83
CA GLY A 175 -1.58 10.44 0.23
C GLY A 175 -0.07 10.63 0.17
N PRO A 176 0.45 11.78 0.62
CA PRO A 176 1.87 11.95 0.85
C PRO A 176 2.28 11.31 2.19
N THR A 177 3.57 11.04 2.36
CA THR A 177 4.14 10.46 3.60
C THR A 177 3.80 11.26 4.84
N GLU A 178 3.70 12.58 4.71
CA GLU A 178 3.30 13.52 5.76
C GLU A 178 1.90 13.25 6.34
N THR A 179 1.07 12.46 5.67
CA THR A 179 -0.31 12.18 6.08
C THR A 179 -0.55 10.74 6.52
N SER A 180 0.51 9.99 6.85
CA SER A 180 0.44 8.57 7.26
C SER A 180 0.02 7.64 6.11
N VAL A 181 0.88 7.54 5.09
CA VAL A 181 0.74 6.67 3.90
C VAL A 181 -0.32 7.16 2.90
N ASP A 182 -1.62 6.98 3.19
CA ASP A 182 -2.71 7.35 2.27
C ASP A 182 -3.82 8.09 3.03
N SER A 183 -4.38 9.13 2.42
CA SER A 183 -5.43 9.99 2.96
C SER A 183 -6.77 9.87 2.25
N THR A 184 -6.79 9.42 1.00
CA THR A 184 -8.01 9.20 0.23
C THR A 184 -8.01 7.84 -0.45
N ALA A 185 -9.21 7.35 -0.75
CA ALA A 185 -9.39 6.06 -1.41
C ALA A 185 -10.57 6.07 -2.37
N TRP A 186 -10.39 5.37 -3.48
CA TRP A 186 -11.41 5.08 -4.47
C TRP A 186 -11.30 3.62 -4.91
N VAL A 187 -12.40 3.04 -5.37
CA VAL A 187 -12.44 1.66 -5.85
C VAL A 187 -12.86 1.67 -7.30
N TRP A 188 -12.12 0.93 -8.12
CA TRP A 188 -12.44 0.76 -9.52
C TRP A 188 -13.81 0.06 -9.65
N PRO A 189 -14.78 0.66 -10.38
CA PRO A 189 -16.16 0.18 -10.42
C PRO A 189 -16.36 -1.12 -11.24
N GLY A 190 -15.30 -1.66 -11.85
CA GLY A 190 -15.35 -2.86 -12.69
C GLY A 190 -15.35 -2.53 -14.18
N SER A 191 -15.38 -3.55 -15.03
CA SER A 191 -15.47 -3.37 -16.48
C SER A 191 -16.90 -3.01 -16.92
N GLY A 192 -17.03 -2.08 -17.88
CA GLY A 192 -18.32 -1.71 -18.46
C GLY A 192 -19.19 -0.75 -17.63
N SER A 193 -18.66 -0.19 -16.54
CA SER A 193 -19.33 0.81 -15.69
C SER A 193 -19.51 2.19 -16.36
N GLY A 194 -18.80 2.46 -17.47
CA GLY A 194 -18.73 3.78 -18.11
C GLY A 194 -17.89 4.80 -17.31
N GLU A 195 -17.88 4.71 -15.98
CA GLU A 195 -16.94 5.40 -15.09
C GLU A 195 -15.56 4.72 -15.16
N GLY A 196 -14.59 5.39 -15.79
CA GLY A 196 -13.22 4.88 -15.98
C GLY A 196 -12.94 4.30 -17.36
N SER A 197 -13.96 3.99 -18.16
CA SER A 197 -13.78 3.56 -19.56
C SER A 197 -13.31 4.73 -20.44
N GLY A 198 -12.40 4.46 -21.38
CA GLY A 198 -12.02 5.43 -22.42
C GLY A 198 -10.89 6.40 -22.06
N GLY A 199 -9.98 6.05 -21.15
CA GLY A 199 -8.77 6.84 -20.87
C GLY A 199 -8.95 7.96 -19.84
N VAL A 200 -10.10 8.00 -19.15
CA VAL A 200 -10.30 8.87 -17.97
C VAL A 200 -9.36 8.42 -16.85
N VAL A 201 -8.69 9.38 -16.21
CA VAL A 201 -7.82 9.12 -15.07
C VAL A 201 -8.67 8.78 -13.84
N PRO A 202 -8.52 7.59 -13.22
CA PRO A 202 -9.07 7.27 -11.91
C PRO A 202 -8.95 8.42 -10.90
N VAL A 203 -10.06 8.74 -10.23
CA VAL A 203 -10.07 9.71 -9.15
C VAL A 203 -9.30 9.17 -7.94
N ILE A 204 -8.80 10.08 -7.09
CA ILE A 204 -8.17 9.73 -5.81
C ILE A 204 -9.21 9.43 -4.71
N GLY A 205 -10.48 9.68 -4.98
CA GLY A 205 -11.61 9.33 -4.12
C GLY A 205 -11.86 10.26 -2.95
N GLY A 206 -12.48 9.70 -1.91
CA GLY A 206 -12.87 10.42 -0.70
C GLY A 206 -11.92 10.18 0.47
N PRO A 207 -11.99 11.00 1.54
CA PRO A 207 -11.11 10.89 2.69
C PRO A 207 -11.30 9.58 3.46
N ILE A 208 -10.21 9.07 4.03
CA ILE A 208 -10.24 7.99 5.02
C ILE A 208 -10.79 8.49 6.37
N TRP A 209 -10.94 7.57 7.35
CA TRP A 209 -11.43 7.95 8.68
C TRP A 209 -10.59 9.05 9.31
N ASN A 210 -11.28 9.96 10.01
CA ASN A 210 -10.67 11.06 10.77
C ASN A 210 -9.78 12.01 9.92
N THR A 211 -9.96 12.03 8.61
CA THR A 211 -9.25 12.92 7.67
C THR A 211 -10.23 13.91 7.04
N ARG A 212 -9.78 15.15 6.82
CA ARG A 212 -10.50 16.15 6.01
C ARG A 212 -9.63 16.55 4.84
N VAL A 213 -10.26 16.70 3.68
CA VAL A 213 -9.61 17.09 2.44
C VAL A 213 -10.33 18.31 1.91
N PHE A 214 -9.57 19.33 1.52
CA PHE A 214 -10.08 20.57 0.96
C PHE A 214 -9.38 20.81 -0.37
N VAL A 215 -10.01 21.54 -1.29
CA VAL A 215 -9.34 22.09 -2.46
C VAL A 215 -9.41 23.60 -2.31
N LEU A 216 -8.26 24.27 -2.27
CA LEU A 216 -8.13 25.67 -1.89
C LEU A 216 -7.67 26.53 -3.07
N ASP A 217 -8.12 27.78 -3.10
CA ASP A 217 -7.56 28.81 -3.97
C ASP A 217 -6.28 29.43 -3.39
N GLY A 218 -5.66 30.36 -4.13
CA GLY A 218 -4.47 31.10 -3.68
C GLY A 218 -4.68 32.00 -2.47
N TRP A 219 -5.91 32.10 -1.94
CA TRP A 219 -6.26 32.83 -0.72
C TRP A 219 -6.63 31.88 0.43
N LEU A 220 -6.33 30.58 0.30
CA LEU A 220 -6.64 29.51 1.26
C LEU A 220 -8.13 29.34 1.53
N ARG A 221 -8.99 29.60 0.53
CA ARG A 221 -10.44 29.42 0.62
C ARG A 221 -10.87 28.18 -0.15
N PRO A 222 -11.81 27.36 0.39
CA PRO A 222 -12.37 26.24 -0.36
C PRO A 222 -12.98 26.67 -1.69
N VAL A 223 -12.61 26.00 -2.77
CA VAL A 223 -13.18 26.22 -4.10
C VAL A 223 -14.46 25.40 -4.32
N ALA A 224 -15.29 25.83 -5.26
CA ALA A 224 -16.49 25.09 -5.65
C ALA A 224 -16.15 23.78 -6.40
N PRO A 225 -17.06 22.78 -6.41
CA PRO A 225 -16.85 21.55 -7.17
C PRO A 225 -16.53 21.81 -8.65
N GLY A 226 -15.51 21.12 -9.18
CA GLY A 226 -15.06 21.27 -10.57
C GLY A 226 -14.07 22.41 -10.82
N VAL A 227 -13.80 23.26 -9.82
CA VAL A 227 -12.77 24.30 -9.90
C VAL A 227 -11.42 23.73 -9.47
N VAL A 228 -10.37 24.01 -10.23
CA VAL A 228 -9.00 23.61 -9.90
C VAL A 228 -8.45 24.46 -8.75
N GLY A 229 -7.79 23.80 -7.79
CA GLY A 229 -7.08 24.43 -6.68
C GLY A 229 -6.00 23.51 -6.13
N GLU A 230 -5.40 23.92 -5.02
CA GLU A 230 -4.40 23.14 -4.26
C GLU A 230 -5.11 22.22 -3.25
N LEU A 231 -4.66 20.96 -3.16
CA LEU A 231 -5.22 19.95 -2.24
C LEU A 231 -4.61 20.07 -0.83
#